data_AF-A0A9E3VZI8-F1
#
_entry.id   AF-A0A9E3VZI8-F1
#
_cell.length_a   1.000
_cell.length_b   1.000
_cell.length_c   1.000
_cell.angle_alpha   90.00
_cell.angle_beta   90.00
_cell.angle_gamma   90.00
#
_symmetry.space_group_name_H-M   'P 1'
#
loop_
_entity.id
_entity.type
_entity.pdbx_description
1 polymer ?
#
loop_
_entity_poly.entity_id
_entity_poly.type
_entity_poly.pdbx_seq_one_letter_code
_entity_poly.pdbx_strand_id
1 'polypeptide(L)'
;MTRLNSRLRDELLNRQLFSGLREARVIPGQHRRWSNKGRNHSGIGYMTPKDYEHHTNRLPQRRDGQLRGKKLYFELVRKRTLAAVACGGRPSHRSRNLCRTA
;
A
#
# COMPACT_ATOMS: atom_id res chain seq x y z
N MET A 1 -0.90 5.84 8.69
CA MET A 1 -0.47 6.96 7.82
C MET A 1 -0.61 6.57 6.34
N THR A 2 -1.81 6.67 5.75
CA THR A 2 -2.06 6.27 4.34
C THR A 2 -3.26 7.01 3.73
N ARG A 3 -3.33 8.33 3.84
CA ARG A 3 -4.47 9.12 3.29
C ARG A 3 -4.13 9.99 2.07
N LEU A 4 -3.09 9.63 1.32
CA LEU A 4 -2.70 10.33 0.07
C LEU A 4 -3.42 9.75 -1.16
N ASN A 5 -3.58 8.43 -1.23
CA ASN A 5 -4.16 7.76 -2.40
C ASN A 5 -5.69 7.72 -2.41
N SER A 6 -6.34 7.57 -1.25
CA SER A 6 -7.80 7.55 -1.15
C SER A 6 -8.42 8.90 -1.49
N ARG A 7 -7.82 9.99 -1.00
CA ARG A 7 -8.28 11.36 -1.24
C ARG A 7 -8.12 11.82 -2.71
N LEU A 8 -7.16 11.26 -3.44
CA LEU A 8 -6.91 11.59 -4.84
C LEU A 8 -8.09 11.22 -5.74
N ARG A 9 -8.74 10.08 -5.47
CA ARG A 9 -9.91 9.64 -6.24
C ARG A 9 -11.11 10.54 -5.96
N ASP A 10 -11.37 10.84 -4.69
CA ASP A 10 -12.52 11.65 -4.29
C ASP A 10 -12.38 13.10 -4.80
N GLU A 11 -11.18 13.70 -4.71
CA GLU A 11 -10.90 15.03 -5.26
C GLU A 11 -11.07 15.07 -6.79
N LEU A 12 -10.64 14.03 -7.50
CA LEU A 12 -10.81 13.95 -8.95
C LEU A 12 -12.30 13.86 -9.34
N LEU A 13 -13.06 13.00 -8.67
CA LEU A 13 -14.49 12.81 -8.95
C LEU A 13 -15.31 14.06 -8.60
N ASN A 14 -14.93 14.82 -7.57
CA ASN A 14 -15.60 16.06 -7.21
C ASN A 14 -15.26 17.22 -8.16
N ARG A 15 -14.08 17.22 -8.79
CA ARG A 15 -13.61 18.33 -9.63
C ARG A 15 -13.91 18.13 -11.12
N GLN A 16 -14.03 16.89 -11.58
CA GLN A 16 -14.18 16.57 -13.00
C GLN A 16 -15.47 15.82 -13.27
N LEU A 17 -16.34 16.41 -14.10
CA LEU A 17 -17.37 15.67 -14.80
C LEU A 17 -16.73 15.03 -16.05
N PHE A 18 -16.89 13.72 -16.21
CA PHE A 18 -16.39 13.01 -17.39
C PHE A 18 -17.46 12.98 -18.46
N SER A 19 -17.16 13.49 -19.65
CA SER A 19 -18.09 13.46 -20.79
C SER A 19 -18.08 12.09 -21.51
N GLY A 20 -17.05 11.28 -21.28
CA GLY A 20 -16.95 9.94 -21.86
C GLY A 20 -15.71 9.14 -21.45
N LEU A 21 -15.64 7.91 -21.95
CA LEU A 21 -14.59 6.94 -21.57
C LEU A 21 -13.17 7.39 -21.93
N ARG A 22 -13.02 8.20 -22.99
CA ARG A 22 -11.70 8.71 -23.41
C ARG A 22 -11.11 9.62 -22.35
N GLU A 23 -11.90 10.54 -21.81
CA GLU A 23 -11.48 11.44 -20.74
C GLU A 23 -11.18 10.67 -19.46
N ALA A 24 -12.06 9.71 -19.11
CA ALA A 24 -11.86 8.85 -17.96
C ALA A 24 -10.58 7.99 -18.04
N ARG A 25 -10.03 7.74 -19.23
CA ARG A 25 -8.73 7.06 -19.40
C ARG A 25 -7.53 8.01 -19.27
N VAL A 26 -7.66 9.27 -19.70
CA VAL A 26 -6.53 10.20 -19.81
C VAL A 26 -6.37 11.07 -18.56
N ILE A 27 -7.48 11.66 -18.08
CA ILE A 27 -7.47 12.66 -17.01
C ILE A 27 -6.94 12.09 -15.68
N PRO A 28 -7.28 10.86 -15.24
CA PRO A 28 -6.73 10.33 -13.99
C PRO A 28 -5.20 10.25 -13.99
N GLY A 29 -4.59 9.94 -15.14
CA GLY A 29 -3.13 9.91 -15.28
C GLY A 29 -2.50 11.30 -15.14
N GLN A 30 -3.14 12.34 -15.66
CA GLN A 30 -2.71 13.73 -15.47
C GLN A 30 -2.88 14.16 -14.01
N HIS A 31 -4.03 13.86 -13.41
CA HIS A 31 -4.32 14.20 -12.01
C HIS A 31 -3.33 13.54 -11.05
N ARG A 32 -2.98 12.27 -11.29
CA ARG A 32 -1.94 11.56 -10.53
C ARG A 32 -0.58 12.22 -10.65
N ARG A 33 -0.19 12.65 -11.86
CA ARG A 33 1.09 13.35 -12.07
C ARG A 33 1.14 14.68 -11.33
N TRP A 34 0.07 15.46 -11.40
CA TRP A 34 -0.02 16.75 -10.70
C TRP A 34 0.02 16.58 -9.18
N SER A 35 -0.72 15.62 -8.63
CA SER A 35 -0.68 15.33 -7.19
C SER A 35 0.71 14.90 -6.74
N ASN A 36 1.39 14.00 -7.48
CA ASN A 36 2.69 13.48 -7.07
C ASN A 36 3.87 14.46 -7.25
N LYS A 37 3.79 15.39 -8.21
CA LYS A 37 4.93 16.24 -8.61
C LYS A 37 4.68 17.74 -8.51
N GLY A 38 3.44 18.18 -8.53
CA GLY A 38 3.08 19.59 -8.59
C GLY A 38 2.39 20.12 -7.34
N ARG A 39 1.85 19.24 -6.49
CA ARG A 39 1.16 19.64 -5.27
C ARG A 39 2.05 19.47 -4.05
N ASN A 40 2.25 20.55 -3.32
CA ASN A 40 2.91 20.55 -2.03
C ASN A 40 1.92 20.07 -0.96
N HIS A 41 2.35 19.18 -0.08
CA HIS A 41 1.51 18.54 0.92
C HIS A 41 2.00 18.88 2.32
N SER A 42 1.13 19.49 3.12
CA SER A 42 1.46 19.88 4.50
C SER A 42 1.87 18.69 5.39
N GLY A 43 1.28 17.51 5.15
CA GLY A 43 1.61 16.29 5.91
C GLY A 43 3.02 15.72 5.68
N ILE A 44 3.75 16.21 4.67
CA ILE A 44 5.14 15.84 4.37
C ILE A 44 6.05 17.08 4.33
N GLY A 45 5.73 18.09 5.16
CA GLY A 45 6.57 19.29 5.30
C GLY A 45 6.49 20.25 4.11
N TYR A 46 5.31 20.37 3.49
CA TYR A 46 5.11 21.20 2.28
C TYR A 46 6.00 20.80 1.11
N MET A 47 6.37 19.53 1.02
CA MET A 47 7.07 18.96 -0.13
C MET A 47 6.07 18.26 -1.07
N THR A 48 6.49 18.01 -2.30
CA THR A 48 5.76 17.07 -3.16
C THR A 48 6.12 15.63 -2.75
N PRO A 49 5.25 14.64 -2.98
CA PRO A 49 5.57 13.25 -2.68
C PRO A 49 6.88 12.78 -3.33
N LYS A 50 7.16 13.23 -4.55
CA LYS A 50 8.41 12.91 -5.25
C LYS A 50 9.63 13.55 -4.56
N ASP A 51 9.52 14.81 -4.14
CA ASP A 51 10.62 15.48 -3.44
C ASP A 51 10.86 14.90 -2.05
N TYR A 52 9.78 14.50 -1.37
CA TYR A 52 9.87 13.79 -0.10
C TYR A 52 10.55 12.43 -0.26
N GLU A 53 10.24 11.68 -1.32
CA GLU A 53 10.94 10.44 -1.67
C GLU A 53 12.44 10.68 -1.88
N HIS A 54 12.81 11.71 -2.66
CA HIS A 54 14.21 12.08 -2.85
C HIS A 54 14.90 12.52 -1.55
N HIS A 55 14.22 13.30 -0.72
CA HIS A 55 14.73 13.74 0.57
C HIS A 55 14.95 12.56 1.52
N THR A 56 13.97 11.68 1.66
CA THR A 56 14.06 10.49 2.52
C THR A 56 15.07 9.47 2.03
N ASN A 57 15.25 9.32 0.72
CA ASN A 57 16.28 8.44 0.14
C ASN A 57 17.70 8.99 0.34
N ARG A 58 17.87 10.31 0.51
CA ARG A 58 19.17 10.93 0.82
C ARG A 58 19.51 10.87 2.31
N LEU A 59 18.51 10.83 3.18
CA LEU A 59 18.76 10.60 4.60
C LEU A 59 19.29 9.16 4.78
N PRO A 60 20.39 8.94 5.53
CA PRO A 60 20.82 7.60 5.86
C PRO A 60 19.65 6.94 6.57
N GLN A 61 19.09 5.89 5.98
CA GLN A 61 18.00 5.14 6.59
C GLN A 61 18.51 4.61 7.93
N ARG A 62 18.14 5.27 9.03
CA ARG A 62 18.31 4.71 10.35
C ARG A 62 17.56 3.39 10.34
N ARG A 63 18.30 2.29 10.26
CA ARG A 63 17.77 0.93 10.32
C ARG A 63 17.39 0.62 11.76
N ASP A 64 16.56 1.46 12.35
CA ASP A 64 16.08 1.29 13.71
C ASP A 64 14.89 0.34 13.64
N GLY A 65 15.19 -0.95 13.67
CA GLY A 65 14.32 -2.00 14.21
C GLY A 65 13.17 -2.55 13.37
N GLN A 66 12.73 -1.93 12.26
CA GLN A 66 11.46 -2.36 11.61
C GLN A 66 11.58 -3.55 10.63
N LEU A 67 12.80 -3.86 10.14
CA LEU A 67 13.00 -4.98 9.20
C LEU A 67 12.83 -6.36 9.84
N ARG A 68 12.98 -6.50 11.17
CA ARG A 68 12.71 -7.78 11.87
C ARG A 68 11.24 -8.18 11.76
N GLY A 69 10.30 -7.25 11.94
CA GLY A 69 8.86 -7.53 11.87
C GLY A 69 8.37 -7.86 10.46
N LYS A 70 8.88 -7.17 9.43
CA LYS A 70 8.51 -7.45 8.03
C LYS A 70 9.09 -8.77 7.52
N LYS A 71 10.34 -9.10 7.89
CA LYS A 71 10.95 -10.40 7.55
C LYS A 71 10.19 -11.55 8.21
N LEU A 72 9.86 -11.42 9.50
CA LEU A 72 9.03 -12.40 10.22
C LEU A 72 7.64 -12.55 9.60
N TYR A 73 6.98 -11.45 9.23
CA TYR A 73 5.66 -11.51 8.57
C TYR A 73 5.72 -12.23 7.21
N PHE A 74 6.66 -11.86 6.35
CA PHE A 74 6.83 -12.54 5.05
C PHE A 74 7.25 -14.01 5.22
N GLU A 75 8.10 -14.33 6.19
CA GLU A 75 8.50 -15.71 6.49
C GLU A 75 7.33 -16.54 7.05
N LEU A 76 6.49 -15.95 7.91
CA LEU A 76 5.29 -16.60 8.45
C LEU A 76 4.25 -16.86 7.35
N VAL A 77 4.06 -15.90 6.44
CA VAL A 77 3.20 -16.04 5.26
C VAL A 77 3.76 -17.10 4.31
N ARG A 78 5.08 -17.16 4.12
CA ARG A 78 5.76 -18.18 3.31
C ARG A 78 5.65 -19.59 3.93
N LYS A 79 5.82 -19.73 5.24
CA LYS A 79 5.62 -21.01 5.96
C LYS A 79 4.16 -21.47 5.91
N ARG A 80 3.19 -20.54 6.05
CA ARG A 80 1.76 -20.84 5.93
C ARG A 80 1.36 -21.26 4.52
N THR A 81 1.90 -20.63 3.48
CA THR A 81 1.62 -20.99 2.09
C THR A 81 2.21 -22.35 1.73
N LEU A 82 3.44 -22.65 2.15
CA LEU A 82 4.03 -23.99 1.99
C LEU A 82 3.24 -25.07 2.75
N ALA A 83 2.80 -24.79 3.98
CA ALA A 83 1.95 -25.70 4.75
C ALA A 83 0.56 -25.91 4.11
N ALA A 84 -0.04 -24.86 3.54
CA ALA A 84 -1.33 -24.96 2.85
C ALA A 84 -1.24 -25.76 1.53
N VAL A 85 -0.10 -25.68 0.84
CA VAL A 85 0.20 -26.46 -0.37
C VAL A 85 0.47 -27.93 -0.03
N ALA A 86 1.12 -28.21 1.11
CA ALA A 86 1.34 -29.58 1.58
C ALA A 86 0.06 -30.28 2.06
N CYS A 87 -0.96 -29.54 2.48
CA CYS A 87 -2.20 -30.10 3.05
C CYS A 87 -3.45 -30.01 2.14
N GLY A 88 -3.32 -29.69 0.85
CA GLY A 88 -4.43 -29.90 -0.11
C GLY A 88 -5.68 -29.03 0.07
N GLY A 89 -5.60 -27.85 0.70
CA GLY A 89 -6.63 -26.80 0.60
C GLY A 89 -7.57 -26.60 1.80
N ARG A 90 -7.64 -25.33 2.23
CA ARG A 90 -8.59 -24.60 3.10
C ARG A 90 -8.95 -25.21 4.48
N PRO A 91 -8.51 -24.59 5.60
CA PRO A 91 -9.09 -24.88 6.91
C PRO A 91 -10.47 -24.21 7.01
N SER A 92 -11.52 -25.01 7.12
CA SER A 92 -12.86 -24.53 7.51
C SER A 92 -12.83 -24.09 8.98
N HIS A 93 -13.66 -23.10 9.34
CA HIS A 93 -13.66 -22.42 10.63
C HIS A 93 -14.11 -23.30 11.84
N ARG A 94 -14.12 -24.64 11.70
CA ARG A 94 -14.77 -25.56 12.63
C ARG A 94 -13.89 -26.74 13.08
N SER A 95 -12.62 -26.50 13.38
CA SER A 95 -11.78 -27.50 14.06
C SER A 95 -10.78 -26.83 15.00
N ARG A 96 -11.26 -26.25 16.10
CA ARG A 96 -10.38 -25.74 17.17
C ARG A 96 -10.01 -26.77 18.24
N ASN A 97 -10.52 -28.01 18.21
CA ASN A 97 -10.44 -28.92 19.36
C ASN A 97 -9.89 -30.34 19.10
N LEU A 98 -9.00 -30.56 18.13
CA LEU A 98 -8.47 -31.92 17.87
C LEU A 98 -6.95 -32.02 17.68
N CYS A 99 -6.17 -31.05 18.15
CA CYS A 99 -4.71 -31.21 18.26
C CYS A 99 -4.21 -30.80 19.65
N ARG A 100 -4.72 -31.48 20.68
CA ARG A 100 -3.95 -31.78 21.90
C ARG A 100 -3.79 -33.30 21.90
N THR A 101 -2.59 -33.77 22.20
CA THR A 101 -2.08 -35.17 22.19
C THR A 101 -1.60 -35.70 20.85
N ALA A 102 -0.31 -35.47 20.58
CA ALA A 102 0.68 -36.45 20.10
C ALA A 102 2.06 -35.81 20.20
#